data_AF-A0A3G4VWU0-F1
#
_entry.id   AF-A0A3G4VWU0-F1
#
_cell.length_a   1.000
_cell.length_b   1.000
_cell.length_c   1.000
_cell.angle_alpha   90.00
_cell.angle_beta   90.00
_cell.angle_gamma   90.00
#
_symmetry.space_group_name_H-M   'P 1'
#
loop_
_entity.id
_entity.type
_entity.pdbx_description
1 polymer ?
#
loop_
_entity_poly.entity_id
_entity_poly.type
_entity_poly.pdbx_seq_one_letter_code
_entity_poly.pdbx_strand_id
1 'polypeptide(L)'
;MGGGDGRIGEAEGGRLAARWWQWALSAPEDRSPVSDTTGRYADWRQPQDVWFLAGTYGGRVVRRCPIPSGVPVFFPVLNTQAVAVPFAGGPRRLEVKRAEAYLNGSPLELSEFSSKRFAVLGVPRRAWGLWCGLGPLPAGQFVLEIKAAAADGFWVDTTYHLTVE
;
A
#
# COMPACT_ATOMS: atom_id res chain seq x y z
N MET A 1 -26.38 -1.98 15.13
CA MET A 1 -26.46 -2.71 13.84
C MET A 1 -25.05 -2.81 13.28
N GLY A 2 -24.52 -4.03 13.18
CA GLY A 2 -23.40 -4.39 12.30
C GLY A 2 -22.02 -3.81 12.59
N GLY A 3 -21.49 -3.95 13.81
CA GLY A 3 -20.05 -3.84 14.05
C GLY A 3 -19.32 -5.04 13.43
N GLY A 4 -19.13 -5.01 12.11
CA GLY A 4 -18.30 -5.98 11.41
C GLY A 4 -16.84 -5.71 11.77
N ASP A 5 -16.19 -6.72 12.34
CA ASP A 5 -14.74 -6.87 12.41
C ASP A 5 -14.11 -6.31 11.12
N GLY A 6 -13.43 -5.17 11.23
CA GLY A 6 -12.87 -4.40 10.12
C GLY A 6 -11.70 -5.08 9.39
N ARG A 7 -11.52 -6.39 9.53
CA ARG A 7 -10.48 -7.15 8.84
C ARG A 7 -10.85 -7.41 7.39
N ILE A 8 -9.93 -7.03 6.51
CA ILE A 8 -9.98 -7.37 5.09
C ILE A 8 -9.76 -8.88 4.95
N GLY A 9 -10.74 -9.60 4.40
CA GLY A 9 -10.60 -11.03 4.11
C GLY A 9 -9.53 -11.30 3.06
N GLU A 10 -8.86 -12.47 3.11
CA GLU A 10 -7.72 -12.81 2.26
C GLU A 10 -7.97 -12.60 0.76
N ALA A 11 -9.13 -13.04 0.26
CA ALA A 11 -9.49 -12.88 -1.14
C ALA A 11 -9.68 -11.40 -1.55
N GLU A 12 -10.20 -10.56 -0.65
CA GLU A 12 -10.32 -9.13 -0.88
C GLU A 12 -8.94 -8.45 -0.83
N GLY A 13 -8.16 -8.76 0.20
CA GLY A 13 -6.81 -8.22 0.38
C GLY A 13 -5.90 -8.54 -0.80
N GLY A 14 -5.97 -9.75 -1.33
CA GLY A 14 -5.24 -10.13 -2.55
C GLY A 14 -5.69 -9.37 -3.80
N ARG A 15 -6.98 -9.01 -3.90
CA ARG A 15 -7.49 -8.15 -5.00
C ARG A 15 -7.03 -6.70 -4.83
N LEU A 16 -7.10 -6.14 -3.63
CA LEU A 16 -6.61 -4.80 -3.32
C LEU A 16 -5.10 -4.68 -3.56
N ALA A 17 -4.31 -5.68 -3.17
CA ALA A 17 -2.88 -5.73 -3.46
C ALA A 17 -2.56 -5.71 -4.97
N ALA A 18 -3.32 -6.44 -5.79
CA ALA A 18 -3.19 -6.37 -7.24
C ALA A 18 -3.55 -4.99 -7.79
N ARG A 19 -4.68 -4.42 -7.36
CA ARG A 19 -5.15 -3.10 -7.79
C ARG A 19 -4.18 -1.99 -7.39
N TRP A 20 -3.59 -2.08 -6.20
CA TRP A 20 -2.56 -1.16 -5.75
C TRP A 20 -1.35 -1.17 -6.70
N TRP A 21 -0.86 -2.35 -7.09
CA TRP A 21 0.24 -2.46 -8.05
C TRP A 21 -0.14 -1.96 -9.44
N GLN A 22 -1.37 -2.20 -9.89
CA GLN A 22 -1.88 -1.67 -11.16
C GLN A 22 -1.91 -0.15 -11.15
N TRP A 23 -2.40 0.45 -10.07
CA TRP A 23 -2.41 1.90 -9.86
C TRP A 23 -0.99 2.47 -9.82
N ALA A 24 -0.13 1.95 -8.94
CA ALA A 24 1.22 2.45 -8.71
C ALA A 24 2.08 2.41 -9.98
N LEU A 25 1.99 1.33 -10.76
CA LEU A 25 2.75 1.16 -12.01
C LEU A 25 2.06 1.79 -13.24
N SER A 26 0.85 2.35 -13.10
CA SER A 26 0.19 3.06 -14.21
C SER A 26 0.74 4.47 -14.42
N ALA A 27 1.41 5.02 -13.42
CA ALA A 27 1.97 6.36 -13.47
C ALA A 27 3.22 6.41 -14.35
N PRO A 28 3.41 7.48 -15.15
CA PRO A 28 4.69 7.72 -15.80
C PRO A 28 5.76 8.06 -14.76
N GLU A 29 7.03 7.93 -15.14
CA GLU A 29 8.17 8.07 -14.23
C GLU A 29 8.22 9.45 -13.53
N ASP A 30 7.91 10.53 -14.25
CA ASP A 30 7.89 11.92 -13.76
C ASP A 30 6.71 12.24 -12.82
N ARG A 31 5.74 11.33 -12.71
CA ARG A 31 4.54 11.48 -11.85
C ARG A 31 4.27 10.25 -10.98
N SER A 32 5.27 9.40 -10.78
CA SER A 32 5.14 8.18 -9.98
C SER A 32 4.81 8.51 -8.50
N PRO A 33 3.68 8.04 -7.95
CA PRO A 33 3.36 8.22 -6.54
C PRO A 33 4.36 7.52 -5.61
N VAL A 34 5.01 6.46 -6.09
CA VAL A 34 6.00 5.68 -5.33
C VAL A 34 7.36 6.38 -5.30
N SER A 35 7.76 7.03 -6.41
CA SER A 35 9.01 7.78 -6.51
C SER A 35 8.92 9.18 -5.87
N ASP A 36 7.72 9.75 -5.82
CA ASP A 36 7.47 11.03 -5.19
C ASP A 36 7.74 10.96 -3.68
N THR A 37 8.65 11.80 -3.19
CA THR A 37 9.01 11.87 -1.77
C THR A 37 8.17 12.88 -1.00
N THR A 38 7.34 13.68 -1.67
CA THR A 38 6.62 14.83 -1.12
C THR A 38 5.12 14.61 -0.95
N GLY A 39 4.50 13.73 -1.74
CA GLY A 39 3.05 13.49 -1.76
C GLY A 39 2.29 14.29 -2.82
N ARG A 40 2.99 15.09 -3.63
CA ARG A 40 2.44 15.86 -4.77
C ARG A 40 1.63 15.01 -5.75
N TYR A 41 1.97 13.73 -5.93
CA TYR A 41 1.29 12.84 -6.87
C TYR A 41 0.45 11.74 -6.19
N ALA A 42 0.11 11.92 -4.91
CA ALA A 42 -0.67 10.94 -4.16
C ALA A 42 -2.09 10.74 -4.70
N ASP A 43 -2.64 11.70 -5.43
CA ASP A 43 -3.97 11.67 -6.04
C ASP A 43 -3.98 11.13 -7.47
N TRP A 44 -2.84 10.71 -8.00
CA TRP A 44 -2.70 10.26 -9.38
C TRP A 44 -3.72 9.17 -9.73
N ARG A 45 -4.76 9.52 -10.49
CA ARG A 45 -5.76 8.59 -11.05
C ARG A 45 -6.26 7.54 -10.04
N GLN A 46 -6.55 7.99 -8.81
CA GLN A 46 -7.09 7.12 -7.77
C GLN A 46 -8.44 6.50 -8.22
N PRO A 47 -8.71 5.23 -7.88
CA PRO A 47 -10.05 4.68 -8.03
C PRO A 47 -11.02 5.33 -7.03
N GLN A 48 -12.32 5.20 -7.29
CA GLN A 48 -13.35 5.90 -6.49
C GLN A 48 -13.76 5.14 -5.22
N ASP A 49 -13.54 3.84 -5.18
CA ASP A 49 -14.00 2.95 -4.10
C ASP A 49 -12.94 2.70 -3.00
N VAL A 50 -11.70 3.09 -3.24
CA VAL A 50 -10.58 2.95 -2.30
C VAL A 50 -9.51 4.00 -2.60
N TRP A 51 -8.90 4.56 -1.56
CA TRP A 51 -7.75 5.44 -1.70
C TRP A 51 -6.45 4.68 -1.43
N PHE A 52 -5.55 4.62 -2.41
CA PHE A 52 -4.27 3.96 -2.25
C PHE A 52 -3.20 4.94 -1.75
N LEU A 53 -2.47 4.60 -0.69
CA LEU A 53 -1.23 5.30 -0.35
C LEU A 53 -0.03 4.55 -0.92
N ALA A 54 0.94 5.28 -1.45
CA ALA A 54 2.11 4.71 -2.07
C ALA A 54 3.07 4.07 -1.04
N GLY A 55 3.84 3.07 -1.47
CA GLY A 55 5.04 2.64 -0.77
C GLY A 55 6.21 3.55 -1.14
N THR A 56 7.43 3.08 -0.91
CA THR A 56 8.66 3.71 -1.40
C THR A 56 9.59 2.62 -1.94
N TYR A 57 10.54 3.00 -2.80
CA TYR A 57 11.63 2.11 -3.25
C TYR A 57 12.73 1.91 -2.20
N GLY A 58 12.49 2.37 -0.97
CA GLY A 58 13.39 2.24 0.17
C GLY A 58 13.68 3.59 0.81
N GLY A 59 14.29 3.55 1.98
CA GLY A 59 14.74 4.75 2.67
C GLY A 59 13.62 5.50 3.40
N ARG A 60 13.92 6.76 3.74
CA ARG A 60 13.03 7.63 4.52
C ARG A 60 12.36 8.68 3.62
N VAL A 61 11.03 8.81 3.73
CA VAL A 61 10.25 9.84 3.03
C VAL A 61 9.18 10.44 3.93
N VAL A 62 8.83 11.71 3.69
CA VAL A 62 7.78 12.43 4.42
C VAL A 62 6.83 13.06 3.42
N ARG A 63 5.62 12.53 3.31
CA ARG A 63 4.61 12.95 2.33
C ARG A 63 3.47 13.71 2.98
N ARG A 64 2.95 14.71 2.28
CA ARG A 64 1.72 15.43 2.64
C ARG A 64 0.68 15.14 1.57
N CYS A 65 -0.41 14.50 1.94
CA CYS A 65 -1.40 14.02 0.99
C CYS A 65 -2.80 14.47 1.41
N PRO A 66 -3.48 15.32 0.62
CA PRO A 66 -4.92 15.47 0.74
C PRO A 66 -5.60 14.18 0.25
N ILE A 67 -6.59 13.70 0.99
CA ILE A 67 -7.39 12.53 0.63
C ILE A 67 -8.87 12.82 0.88
N PRO A 68 -9.80 12.27 0.09
CA PRO A 68 -11.22 12.47 0.33
C PRO A 68 -11.68 11.73 1.59
N SER A 69 -12.63 12.33 2.30
CA SER A 69 -13.38 11.68 3.37
C SER A 69 -14.32 10.61 2.79
N GLY A 70 -14.73 9.64 3.62
CA GLY A 70 -15.74 8.65 3.21
C GLY A 70 -15.23 7.49 2.34
N VAL A 71 -13.96 7.47 1.92
CA VAL A 71 -13.36 6.33 1.21
C VAL A 71 -12.40 5.52 2.10
N PRO A 72 -12.44 4.18 2.04
CA PRO A 72 -11.45 3.34 2.71
C PRO A 72 -10.03 3.61 2.17
N VAL A 73 -9.02 3.42 3.02
CA VAL A 73 -7.61 3.61 2.65
C VAL A 73 -6.89 2.26 2.66
N PHE A 74 -6.07 1.97 1.64
CA PHE A 74 -5.29 0.73 1.57
C PHE A 74 -3.85 1.00 1.14
N PHE A 75 -2.88 0.40 1.83
CA PHE A 75 -1.47 0.68 1.58
C PHE A 75 -0.54 -0.45 1.99
N PRO A 76 0.66 -0.56 1.37
CA PRO A 76 1.66 -1.52 1.78
C PRO A 76 2.48 -1.01 2.95
N VAL A 77 2.80 -1.91 3.88
CA VAL A 77 3.88 -1.72 4.86
C VAL A 77 5.19 -2.26 4.31
N LEU A 78 5.14 -3.46 3.72
CA LEU A 78 6.25 -4.07 3.01
C LEU A 78 5.67 -4.99 1.94
N ASN A 79 6.09 -4.86 0.70
CA ASN A 79 5.52 -5.68 -0.37
C ASN A 79 6.50 -5.90 -1.52
N THR A 80 6.17 -6.86 -2.37
CA THR A 80 6.90 -7.20 -3.58
C THR A 80 5.94 -7.61 -4.69
N GLN A 81 6.46 -7.61 -5.90
CA GLN A 81 5.84 -8.29 -7.03
C GLN A 81 6.90 -9.10 -7.78
N ALA A 82 6.44 -10.10 -8.52
CA ALA A 82 7.24 -10.83 -9.49
C ALA A 82 6.47 -11.02 -10.78
N VAL A 83 7.19 -11.12 -11.90
CA VAL A 83 6.60 -11.52 -13.18
C VAL A 83 6.05 -12.94 -13.05
N ALA A 84 4.80 -13.12 -13.43
CA ALA A 84 4.11 -14.41 -13.38
C ALA A 84 4.40 -15.19 -14.67
N VAL A 85 5.59 -15.78 -14.76
CA VAL A 85 5.95 -16.69 -15.86
C VAL A 85 5.35 -18.08 -15.62
N PRO A 86 5.01 -18.84 -16.68
CA PRO A 86 4.66 -20.25 -16.53
C PRO A 86 5.75 -21.01 -15.76
N PHE A 87 5.34 -21.89 -14.83
CA PHE A 87 6.23 -22.70 -13.99
C PHE A 87 7.09 -21.97 -12.95
N ALA A 88 7.07 -20.63 -12.88
CA ALA A 88 7.56 -19.95 -11.68
C ALA A 88 6.63 -20.25 -10.50
N GLY A 89 7.23 -20.40 -9.32
CA GLY A 89 6.52 -20.69 -8.07
C GLY A 89 5.60 -19.55 -7.59
N GLY A 90 5.36 -19.51 -6.28
CA GLY A 90 4.58 -18.46 -5.64
C GLY A 90 5.18 -17.04 -5.81
N PRO A 91 4.48 -16.01 -5.31
CA PRO A 91 5.03 -14.65 -5.32
C PRO A 91 6.37 -14.58 -4.56
N ARG A 92 7.26 -13.66 -4.95
CA ARG A 92 8.55 -13.45 -4.28
C ARG A 92 8.31 -12.96 -2.85
N ARG A 93 8.46 -13.83 -1.85
CA ARG A 93 8.34 -13.43 -0.44
C ARG A 93 9.65 -12.81 0.07
N LEU A 94 9.54 -11.80 0.92
CA LEU A 94 10.68 -11.28 1.67
C LEU A 94 10.72 -11.93 3.04
N GLU A 95 11.93 -12.20 3.55
CA GLU A 95 12.11 -12.49 4.97
C GLU A 95 12.00 -11.16 5.74
N VAL A 96 10.92 -11.00 6.50
CA VAL A 96 10.62 -9.77 7.24
C VAL A 96 11.40 -9.76 8.55
N LYS A 97 12.22 -8.72 8.78
CA LYS A 97 12.89 -8.46 10.07
C LYS A 97 12.04 -7.58 10.97
N ARG A 98 11.34 -6.61 10.39
CA ARG A 98 10.44 -5.68 11.08
C ARG A 98 9.34 -5.21 10.14
N ALA A 99 8.14 -5.03 10.65
CA ALA A 99 7.05 -4.37 9.92
C ALA A 99 6.04 -3.82 10.93
N GLU A 100 5.85 -2.50 10.92
CA GLU A 100 4.99 -1.78 11.83
C GLU A 100 4.31 -0.63 11.08
N ALA A 101 3.07 -0.33 11.45
CA ALA A 101 2.39 0.88 11.03
C ALA A 101 1.61 1.48 12.21
N TYR A 102 1.51 2.80 12.23
CA TYR A 102 0.84 3.56 13.29
C TYR A 102 -0.01 4.67 12.70
N LEU A 103 -1.24 4.84 13.18
CA LEU A 103 -2.09 5.99 12.88
C LEU A 103 -2.24 6.84 14.14
N ASN A 104 -1.76 8.08 14.10
CA ASN A 104 -1.68 8.99 15.24
C ASN A 104 -1.01 8.33 16.47
N GLY A 105 0.03 7.53 16.23
CA GLY A 105 0.74 6.76 17.26
C GLY A 105 0.06 5.46 17.72
N SER A 106 -1.18 5.20 17.33
CA SER A 106 -1.86 3.92 17.62
C SER A 106 -1.41 2.84 16.63
N PRO A 107 -0.98 1.65 17.10
CA PRO A 107 -0.54 0.58 16.22
C PRO A 107 -1.69 0.06 15.34
N LEU A 108 -1.37 -0.23 14.09
CA LEU A 108 -2.30 -0.80 13.12
C LEU A 108 -2.05 -2.31 12.94
N GLU A 109 -3.11 -3.08 12.76
CA GLU A 109 -3.01 -4.50 12.43
C GLU A 109 -2.55 -4.67 10.97
N LEU A 110 -1.51 -5.48 10.77
CA LEU A 110 -0.99 -5.81 9.45
C LEU A 110 -1.53 -7.16 9.00
N SER A 111 -1.90 -7.26 7.74
CA SER A 111 -2.36 -8.52 7.13
C SER A 111 -1.46 -8.91 5.98
N GLU A 112 -1.07 -10.18 5.94
CA GLU A 112 -0.33 -10.74 4.81
C GLU A 112 -1.31 -11.09 3.68
N PHE A 113 -1.11 -10.49 2.51
CA PHE A 113 -1.92 -10.80 1.33
C PHE A 113 -1.05 -11.13 0.13
N SER A 114 -1.48 -12.14 -0.61
CA SER A 114 -0.95 -12.49 -1.92
C SER A 114 -2.02 -12.31 -2.98
N SER A 115 -1.64 -11.75 -4.13
CA SER A 115 -2.58 -11.60 -5.22
C SER A 115 -2.66 -12.87 -6.08
N LYS A 116 -3.82 -13.06 -6.73
CA LYS A 116 -3.87 -13.86 -7.97
C LYS A 116 -3.06 -13.15 -9.07
N ARG A 117 -2.87 -13.83 -10.20
CA ARG A 117 -2.23 -13.22 -11.37
C ARG A 117 -3.03 -12.00 -11.82
N PHE A 118 -2.35 -10.86 -11.99
CA PHE A 118 -2.89 -9.64 -12.58
C PHE A 118 -1.97 -9.15 -13.70
N ALA A 119 -2.44 -8.23 -14.53
CA ALA A 119 -1.64 -7.61 -15.58
C ALA A 119 -1.57 -6.10 -15.37
N VAL A 120 -0.39 -5.54 -15.64
CA VAL A 120 -0.16 -4.09 -15.70
C VAL A 120 0.83 -3.81 -16.82
N LEU A 121 0.50 -2.87 -17.70
CA LEU A 121 1.28 -2.55 -18.91
C LEU A 121 1.64 -3.80 -19.74
N GLY A 122 0.69 -4.72 -19.90
CA GLY A 122 0.87 -5.96 -20.66
C GLY A 122 1.70 -7.05 -19.96
N VAL A 123 2.29 -6.77 -18.78
CA VAL A 123 3.13 -7.73 -18.07
C VAL A 123 2.31 -8.47 -17.00
N PRO A 124 2.25 -9.82 -17.03
CA PRO A 124 1.59 -10.58 -15.98
C PRO A 124 2.44 -10.62 -14.72
N ARG A 125 1.82 -10.39 -13.56
CA ARG A 125 2.49 -10.30 -12.26
C ARG A 125 1.70 -11.01 -11.16
N ARG A 126 2.38 -11.30 -10.05
CA ARG A 126 1.81 -11.67 -8.76
C ARG A 126 2.45 -10.81 -7.68
N ALA A 127 1.66 -10.41 -6.70
CA ALA A 127 2.10 -9.61 -5.57
C ALA A 127 2.06 -10.43 -4.27
N TRP A 128 2.92 -10.06 -3.35
CA TRP A 128 2.89 -10.47 -1.95
C TRP A 128 3.24 -9.27 -1.08
N GLY A 129 2.72 -9.22 0.14
CA GLY A 129 3.18 -8.24 1.11
C GLY A 129 2.41 -8.27 2.42
N LEU A 130 2.89 -7.45 3.35
CA LEU A 130 2.20 -6.99 4.53
C LEU A 130 1.50 -5.67 4.20
N TRP A 131 0.19 -5.67 4.35
CA TRP A 131 -0.70 -4.58 3.97
C TRP A 131 -1.50 -4.13 5.17
N CYS A 132 -1.99 -2.90 5.09
CA CYS A 132 -2.96 -2.38 6.03
C CYS A 132 -4.13 -1.76 5.27
N GLY A 133 -5.32 -1.95 5.82
CA GLY A 133 -6.54 -1.30 5.39
C GLY A 133 -7.13 -0.51 6.54
N LEU A 134 -7.61 0.68 6.23
CA LEU A 134 -8.37 1.52 7.15
C LEU A 134 -9.77 1.70 6.57
N GLY A 135 -10.77 1.68 7.44
CA GLY A 135 -12.08 2.22 7.09
C GLY A 135 -11.97 3.71 6.74
N PRO A 136 -13.05 4.32 6.20
CA PRO A 136 -13.06 5.73 5.91
C PRO A 136 -12.64 6.59 7.11
N LEU A 137 -11.65 7.45 6.89
CA LEU A 137 -11.23 8.41 7.91
C LEU A 137 -12.23 9.57 7.96
N PRO A 138 -12.57 10.07 9.16
CA PRO A 138 -13.35 11.30 9.26
C PRO A 138 -12.51 12.50 8.82
N ALA A 139 -13.17 13.60 8.44
CA ALA A 139 -12.48 14.84 8.10
C ALA A 139 -11.56 15.30 9.24
N GLY A 140 -10.33 15.69 8.91
CA GLY A 140 -9.31 16.04 9.90
C GLY A 140 -7.89 15.77 9.45
N GLN A 141 -6.97 15.84 10.40
CA GLN A 141 -5.53 15.64 10.17
C GLN A 141 -5.05 14.36 10.84
N PHE A 142 -4.28 13.56 10.11
CA PHE A 142 -3.73 12.30 10.61
C PHE A 142 -2.24 12.19 10.27
N VAL A 143 -1.51 11.50 11.14
CA VAL A 143 -0.13 11.08 10.88
C VAL A 143 -0.13 9.56 10.77
N LEU A 144 0.23 9.05 9.60
CA LEU A 144 0.46 7.62 9.37
C LEU A 144 1.96 7.38 9.27
N GLU A 145 2.49 6.53 10.14
CA GLU A 145 3.89 6.11 10.13
C GLU A 145 4.00 4.65 9.72
N ILE A 146 4.97 4.34 8.87
CA ILE A 146 5.23 2.99 8.35
C ILE A 146 6.72 2.72 8.47
N LYS A 147 7.09 1.66 9.19
CA LYS A 147 8.49 1.24 9.37
C LYS A 147 8.60 -0.24 9.07
N ALA A 148 9.42 -0.61 8.09
CA ALA A 148 9.66 -2.01 7.79
C ALA A 148 11.10 -2.26 7.34
N ALA A 149 11.59 -3.47 7.59
CA ALA A 149 12.91 -3.93 7.17
C ALA A 149 12.85 -5.41 6.78
N ALA A 150 13.55 -5.78 5.71
CA ALA A 150 13.72 -7.15 5.25
C ALA A 150 15.17 -7.62 5.46
N ALA A 151 15.37 -8.94 5.46
CA ALA A 151 16.69 -9.54 5.69
C ALA A 151 17.72 -9.24 4.59
N ASP A 152 17.27 -8.85 3.38
CA ASP A 152 18.12 -8.47 2.26
C ASP A 152 18.63 -7.01 2.33
N GLY A 153 18.37 -6.32 3.45
CA GLY A 153 18.81 -4.94 3.68
C GLY A 153 17.83 -3.88 3.17
N PHE A 154 16.74 -4.27 2.50
CA PHE A 154 15.67 -3.34 2.15
C PHE A 154 14.96 -2.82 3.40
N TRP A 155 14.74 -1.52 3.49
CA TRP A 155 14.00 -0.91 4.58
C TRP A 155 13.22 0.33 4.11
N VAL A 156 12.16 0.66 4.84
CA VAL A 156 11.33 1.85 4.63
C VAL A 156 11.05 2.54 5.98
N ASP A 157 11.04 3.87 5.94
CA ASP A 157 10.56 4.74 7.02
C ASP A 157 9.73 5.86 6.38
N THR A 158 8.42 5.63 6.29
CA THR A 158 7.50 6.55 5.60
C THR A 158 6.61 7.22 6.61
N THR A 159 6.58 8.55 6.59
CA THR A 159 5.60 9.35 7.32
C THR A 159 4.67 10.04 6.34
N TYR A 160 3.36 9.81 6.50
CA TYR A 160 2.31 10.54 5.82
C TYR A 160 1.67 11.54 6.79
N HIS A 161 1.55 12.78 6.37
CA HIS A 161 0.61 13.75 6.92
C HIS A 161 -0.60 13.77 6.00
N LEU A 162 -1.72 13.21 6.47
CA LEU A 162 -2.96 13.11 5.73
C LEU A 162 -3.90 14.25 6.13
N THR A 163 -4.40 14.98 5.14
CA THR A 163 -5.50 15.93 5.31
C THR A 163 -6.74 15.31 4.68
N VAL A 164 -7.73 14.99 5.51
CA VAL A 164 -8.97 14.33 5.09
C VAL A 164 -10.07 15.38 4.97
N GLU A 165 -10.66 15.51 3.78
CA GLU A 165 -11.70 16.50 3.44
C GLU A 165 -12.92 15.84 2.78
#